data_AF-A0A7Y0G6M2-F1
#
_entry.id   AF-A0A7Y0G6M2-F1
#
_cell.length_a   1.000
_cell.length_b   1.000
_cell.length_c   1.000
_cell.angle_alpha   90.00
_cell.angle_beta   90.00
_cell.angle_gamma   90.00
#
_symmetry.space_group_name_H-M   'P 1'
#
loop_
_entity.id
_entity.type
_entity.pdbx_description
1 polymer ?
#
loop_
_entity_poly.entity_id
_entity_poly.type
_entity_poly.pdbx_seq_one_letter_code
_entity_poly.pdbx_strand_id
1 'polypeptide(L)'
;MEKSKPFKYTGSLSKTIAQKRIGLLAGEDAYRAEAQRTTDEMFAKLPDLFKAHQVPEGNWVALTLALAKSHVPGFKVVKPAGRRTEWGIADKAEFRLDVDIVIGDSKLSVVEAIKLVCRLDAWKEKTAPMKISALEQHYYRADMRFI
;
A
#
# COMPACT_ATOMS: atom_id res chain seq x y z
N MET A 1 3.72 8.71 9.87
CA MET A 1 3.50 9.21 8.49
C MET A 1 4.57 8.62 7.60
N GLU A 2 4.24 7.58 6.86
CA GLU A 2 5.18 6.94 5.94
C GLU A 2 5.28 7.79 4.66
N LYS A 3 6.45 8.36 4.39
CA LYS A 3 6.69 9.16 3.20
C LYS A 3 6.68 8.21 1.98
N SER A 4 5.61 8.26 1.19
CA SER A 4 5.51 7.54 -0.08
C SER A 4 6.76 7.83 -0.94
N LYS A 5 7.53 6.78 -1.25
CA LYS A 5 8.71 6.88 -2.12
C LYS A 5 8.30 7.47 -3.48
N PRO A 6 9.10 8.37 -4.07
CA PRO A 6 8.79 8.96 -5.36
C PRO A 6 8.79 7.89 -6.46
N PHE A 7 7.77 7.93 -7.31
CA PHE A 7 7.65 7.04 -8.47
C PHE A 7 8.85 7.27 -9.41
N LYS A 8 9.57 6.21 -9.78
CA LYS A 8 10.76 6.28 -10.63
C LYS A 8 10.48 5.63 -11.99
N TYR A 9 10.67 6.40 -13.06
CA TYR A 9 10.62 5.89 -14.43
C TYR A 9 11.92 5.14 -14.78
N THR A 10 11.80 4.14 -15.65
CA THR A 10 12.94 3.33 -16.14
C THR A 10 12.95 3.31 -17.67
N GLY A 11 14.06 2.88 -18.27
CA GLY A 11 14.16 2.67 -19.72
C GLY A 11 14.17 3.95 -20.56
N SER A 12 13.32 4.00 -21.59
CA SER A 12 13.20 5.14 -22.51
C SER A 12 12.69 6.41 -21.79
N LEU A 13 11.84 6.24 -20.78
CA LEU A 13 11.22 7.32 -20.00
C LEU A 13 12.16 8.02 -19.03
N SER A 14 13.26 7.36 -18.63
CA SER A 14 14.30 8.00 -17.80
C SER A 14 15.26 8.88 -18.61
N LYS A 15 15.29 8.75 -19.94
CA LYS A 15 16.14 9.56 -20.82
C LYS A 15 15.44 10.87 -21.17
N THR A 16 16.12 12.00 -21.00
CA THR A 16 15.62 13.31 -21.44
C THR A 16 15.74 13.48 -22.96
N ILE A 17 14.82 14.24 -23.56
CA ILE A 17 14.92 14.66 -24.96
C ILE A 17 15.80 15.90 -25.00
N ALA A 18 16.95 15.81 -25.66
CA ALA A 18 17.87 16.94 -25.81
C ALA A 18 17.49 17.75 -27.04
N GLN A 19 17.20 19.03 -26.84
CA GLN A 19 16.94 19.97 -27.94
C GLN A 19 18.26 20.32 -28.64
N LYS A 20 18.27 20.28 -29.98
CA LYS A 20 19.41 20.71 -30.78
C LYS A 20 19.52 22.23 -30.72
N ARG A 21 20.75 22.72 -30.53
CA ARG A 21 21.03 24.16 -30.65
C ARG A 21 20.98 24.54 -32.13
N ILE A 22 20.03 25.40 -32.47
CA ILE A 22 19.90 25.96 -33.81
C ILE A 22 20.70 27.27 -33.85
N GLY A 23 21.55 27.43 -34.87
CA GLY A 23 22.40 28.61 -35.03
C GLY A 23 21.59 29.87 -35.34
N LEU A 24 22.12 31.03 -34.97
CA LEU A 24 21.44 32.33 -35.09
C LEU A 24 21.02 32.69 -36.52
N LEU A 25 21.69 32.14 -37.53
CA LEU A 25 21.44 32.38 -38.96
C LEU A 25 20.58 31.28 -39.62
N ALA A 26 20.02 30.36 -38.84
CA ALA A 26 19.19 29.31 -39.39
C ALA A 26 17.83 29.86 -39.86
N GLY A 27 17.35 29.36 -41.00
CA GLY A 27 16.01 29.69 -41.49
C GLY A 27 14.90 29.06 -40.65
N GLU A 28 13.68 29.56 -40.78
CA GLU A 28 12.49 29.06 -40.06
C GLU A 28 12.29 27.55 -40.20
N ASP A 29 12.62 26.98 -41.35
CA ASP A 29 12.47 25.55 -41.62
C ASP A 29 13.30 24.68 -40.68
N ALA A 30 14.50 25.15 -40.28
CA ALA A 30 15.34 24.44 -39.31
C ALA A 30 14.71 24.43 -37.91
N TYR A 31 14.03 25.51 -37.52
CA TYR A 31 13.28 25.60 -36.27
C TYR A 31 12.06 24.69 -36.28
N ARG A 32 11.29 24.68 -37.38
CA ARG A 32 10.12 23.80 -37.53
C ARG A 32 10.51 22.33 -37.52
N ALA A 33 11.58 21.95 -38.23
CA ALA A 33 12.07 20.58 -38.27
C ALA A 33 12.52 20.07 -36.89
N GLU A 34 13.19 20.91 -36.10
CA GLU A 34 13.61 20.53 -34.75
C GLU A 34 12.45 20.46 -33.76
N ALA A 35 11.47 21.36 -33.89
CA ALA A 35 10.23 21.30 -33.12
C ALA A 35 9.48 19.99 -33.41
N GLN A 36 9.33 19.64 -34.69
CA GLN A 36 8.70 18.39 -35.11
C GLN A 36 9.45 17.18 -34.56
N ARG A 37 10.78 17.11 -34.69
CA ARG A 37 11.60 16.03 -34.12
C ARG A 37 11.37 15.88 -32.62
N THR A 38 11.36 16.99 -31.90
CA THR A 38 11.16 16.99 -30.44
C THR A 38 9.78 16.44 -30.08
N THR A 39 8.75 16.88 -30.80
CA THR A 39 7.37 16.41 -30.65
C THR A 39 7.26 14.92 -30.97
N ASP A 40 7.85 14.44 -32.07
CA ASP A 40 7.82 13.03 -32.47
C ASP A 40 8.50 12.14 -31.41
N GLU A 41 9.63 12.58 -30.85
CA GLU A 41 10.30 11.87 -29.76
C GLU A 41 9.47 11.84 -28.47
N MET A 42 8.69 12.90 -28.18
CA MET A 42 7.74 12.89 -27.07
C MET A 42 6.62 11.88 -27.32
N PHE A 43 6.04 11.86 -28.53
CA PHE A 43 4.97 10.93 -28.89
C PHE A 43 5.44 9.48 -28.87
N ALA A 44 6.67 9.20 -29.31
CA ALA A 44 7.25 7.85 -29.30
C ALA A 44 7.37 7.26 -27.87
N LYS A 45 7.42 8.10 -26.83
CA LYS A 45 7.50 7.68 -25.42
C LYS A 45 6.14 7.41 -24.79
N LEU A 46 5.03 7.82 -25.42
CA LEU A 46 3.69 7.70 -24.83
C LEU A 46 3.29 6.24 -24.55
N PRO A 47 3.51 5.25 -25.43
CA PRO A 47 3.17 3.86 -25.15
C PRO A 47 3.88 3.31 -23.90
N ASP A 48 5.17 3.63 -23.75
CA ASP A 48 5.93 3.26 -22.56
C ASP A 48 5.36 3.92 -21.29
N LEU A 49 4.85 5.16 -21.42
CA LEU A 49 4.21 5.87 -20.31
C LEU A 49 2.90 5.21 -19.87
N PHE A 50 2.07 4.78 -20.82
CA PHE A 50 0.86 3.99 -20.53
C PHE A 50 1.22 2.68 -19.82
N LYS A 51 2.23 1.97 -20.33
CA LYS A 51 2.72 0.73 -19.73
C LYS A 51 3.25 0.92 -18.30
N ALA A 52 4.01 1.99 -18.06
CA ALA A 52 4.56 2.30 -16.73
C ALA A 52 3.47 2.53 -15.68
N HIS A 53 2.34 3.11 -16.07
CA HIS A 53 1.19 3.37 -15.20
C HIS A 53 0.12 2.28 -15.24
N GLN A 54 0.35 1.19 -16.00
CA GLN A 54 -0.58 0.07 -16.19
C GLN A 54 -1.97 0.52 -16.67
N VAL A 55 -2.01 1.54 -17.53
CA VAL A 55 -3.24 2.08 -18.11
C VAL A 55 -3.36 1.60 -19.57
N PRO A 56 -4.55 1.20 -20.03
CA PRO A 56 -4.76 0.89 -21.45
C PRO A 56 -4.39 2.07 -22.37
N GLU A 57 -3.68 1.77 -23.46
CA GLU A 57 -3.33 2.78 -24.46
C GLU A 57 -4.58 3.50 -24.99
N GLY A 58 -4.48 4.82 -25.16
CA GLY A 58 -5.59 5.67 -25.60
C GLY A 58 -6.54 6.12 -24.49
N ASN A 59 -6.48 5.56 -23.27
CA ASN A 59 -7.25 6.06 -22.14
C ASN A 59 -6.54 7.24 -21.44
N TRP A 60 -6.64 8.42 -22.06
CA TRP A 60 -6.01 9.65 -21.59
C TRP A 60 -6.47 10.08 -20.20
N VAL A 61 -7.75 9.88 -19.87
CA VAL A 61 -8.31 10.24 -18.56
C VAL A 61 -7.70 9.38 -17.46
N ALA A 62 -7.59 8.08 -17.67
CA ALA A 62 -6.97 7.20 -16.69
C ALA A 62 -5.47 7.50 -16.53
N LEU A 63 -4.76 7.81 -17.62
CA LEU A 63 -3.34 8.15 -17.57
C LEU A 63 -3.08 9.45 -16.80
N THR A 64 -3.87 10.50 -17.05
CA THR A 64 -3.75 11.78 -16.33
C THR A 64 -4.01 11.62 -14.83
N LEU A 65 -5.00 10.83 -14.43
CA LEU A 65 -5.26 10.51 -13.03
C LEU A 65 -4.13 9.69 -12.40
N ALA A 66 -3.55 8.72 -13.12
CA ALA A 66 -2.42 7.94 -12.63
C ALA A 66 -1.15 8.79 -12.42
N LEU A 67 -0.88 9.69 -13.37
CA LEU A 67 0.19 10.69 -13.26
C LEU A 67 -0.02 11.63 -12.07
N ALA A 68 -1.25 12.14 -11.90
CA ALA A 68 -1.61 13.01 -10.79
C ALA A 68 -1.40 12.32 -9.43
N LYS A 69 -1.88 11.07 -9.27
CA LYS A 69 -1.67 10.28 -8.04
C LYS A 69 -0.20 10.05 -7.72
N SER A 70 0.62 9.85 -8.76
CA SER A 70 2.05 9.54 -8.60
C SER A 70 2.87 10.75 -8.19
N HIS A 71 2.57 11.93 -8.75
CA HIS A 71 3.42 13.12 -8.62
C HIS A 71 2.83 14.22 -7.74
N VAL A 72 1.51 14.29 -7.58
CA VAL A 72 0.82 15.36 -6.86
C VAL A 72 0.31 14.83 -5.50
N PRO A 73 0.84 15.31 -4.37
CA PRO A 73 0.41 14.86 -3.03
C PRO A 73 -1.09 14.98 -2.78
N GLY A 74 -1.74 16.01 -3.32
CA GLY A 74 -3.19 16.24 -3.17
C GLY A 74 -4.09 15.17 -3.81
N PHE A 75 -3.55 14.35 -4.72
CA PHE A 75 -4.27 13.23 -5.34
C PHE A 75 -3.97 11.88 -4.65
N LYS A 76 -3.12 11.87 -3.63
CA LYS A 76 -2.80 10.64 -2.89
C LYS A 76 -3.95 10.32 -1.93
N VAL A 77 -4.67 9.25 -2.24
CA VAL A 77 -5.64 8.66 -1.33
C VAL A 77 -4.86 7.91 -0.25
N VAL A 78 -4.68 8.54 0.90
CA VAL A 78 -4.17 7.86 2.09
C VAL A 78 -5.32 7.09 2.73
N LYS A 79 -5.07 5.84 3.12
CA LYS A 79 -6.03 5.15 3.99
C LYS A 79 -6.20 6.00 5.25
N PRO A 80 -7.42 6.15 5.78
CA PRO A 80 -7.60 6.79 7.07
C PRO A 80 -6.66 6.11 8.07
N ALA A 81 -6.01 6.89 8.93
CA ALA A 81 -5.22 6.35 10.02
C ALA A 81 -6.15 5.46 10.86
N GLY A 82 -6.04 4.15 10.69
CA GLY A 82 -7.00 3.19 11.20
C GLY A 82 -6.74 2.87 12.67
N ARG A 83 -7.82 2.96 13.45
CA ARG A 83 -8.05 2.19 14.68
C ARG A 83 -7.65 0.72 14.44
N ARG A 84 -6.94 0.12 15.40
CA ARG A 84 -6.49 -1.29 15.36
C ARG A 84 -7.66 -2.20 14.98
N THR A 85 -7.42 -3.15 14.08
CA THR A 85 -8.35 -4.23 13.72
C THR A 85 -8.94 -4.83 14.99
N GLU A 86 -10.21 -4.52 15.28
CA GLU A 86 -10.92 -5.15 16.38
C GLU A 86 -11.15 -6.61 15.98
N TRP A 87 -10.76 -7.55 16.84
CA TRP A 87 -11.01 -8.97 16.62
C TRP A 87 -12.49 -9.21 16.31
N GLY A 88 -12.75 -9.99 15.25
CA GLY A 88 -14.09 -10.40 14.88
C GLY A 88 -14.71 -11.31 15.96
N ILE A 89 -16.01 -11.59 15.84
CA ILE A 89 -16.69 -12.53 16.75
C ILE A 89 -16.04 -13.92 16.65
N ALA A 90 -15.69 -14.36 15.44
CA ALA A 90 -14.99 -15.63 15.21
C ALA A 90 -13.61 -15.66 15.89
N ASP A 91 -12.78 -14.63 15.71
CA ASP A 91 -11.47 -14.55 16.38
C ASP A 91 -11.60 -14.61 17.91
N LYS A 92 -12.59 -13.93 18.48
CA LYS A 92 -12.84 -13.97 19.93
C LYS A 92 -13.25 -15.37 20.40
N ALA A 93 -14.07 -16.07 19.63
CA ALA A 93 -14.52 -17.43 19.96
C ALA A 93 -13.37 -18.45 19.84
N GLU A 94 -12.60 -18.38 18.75
CA GLU A 94 -11.41 -19.23 18.55
C GLU A 94 -10.38 -19.02 19.67
N PHE A 95 -10.08 -17.76 20.01
CA PHE A 95 -9.14 -17.44 21.08
C PHE A 95 -9.57 -18.05 22.41
N ARG A 96 -10.87 -17.96 22.71
CA ARG A 96 -11.41 -18.54 23.94
C ARG A 96 -11.27 -20.06 23.94
N LEU A 97 -11.64 -20.73 22.85
CA LEU A 97 -11.54 -22.19 22.76
C LEU A 97 -10.11 -22.66 22.99
N ASP A 98 -9.13 -22.01 22.38
CA ASP A 98 -7.72 -22.35 22.56
C ASP A 98 -7.26 -22.13 24.01
N VAL A 99 -7.72 -21.06 24.66
CA VAL A 99 -7.44 -20.82 26.09
C VAL A 99 -8.10 -21.88 26.97
N ASP A 100 -9.37 -22.23 26.71
CA ASP A 100 -10.12 -23.23 27.46
C ASP A 100 -9.48 -24.63 27.33
N ILE A 101 -8.98 -24.99 26.14
CA ILE A 101 -8.22 -26.23 25.91
C ILE A 101 -6.97 -26.26 26.78
N VAL A 102 -6.17 -25.18 26.79
CA VAL A 102 -4.95 -25.10 27.60
C VAL A 102 -5.26 -25.15 29.11
N ILE A 103 -6.35 -24.52 29.56
CA ILE A 103 -6.82 -24.61 30.95
C ILE A 103 -7.21 -26.05 31.29
N GLY A 104 -7.95 -26.72 30.41
CA GLY A 104 -8.38 -28.11 30.59
C GLY A 104 -7.22 -29.09 30.69
N ASP A 105 -6.21 -28.94 29.83
CA ASP A 105 -5.06 -29.85 29.75
C ASP A 105 -4.05 -29.66 30.87
N SER A 106 -3.84 -28.41 31.32
CA SER A 106 -2.74 -28.06 32.23
C SER A 106 -3.18 -27.56 33.61
N LYS A 107 -4.50 -27.39 33.86
CA LYS A 107 -5.07 -26.80 35.09
C LYS A 107 -4.42 -25.47 35.50
N LEU A 108 -4.03 -24.67 34.51
CA LEU A 108 -3.38 -23.37 34.71
C LEU A 108 -4.38 -22.26 34.97
N SER A 109 -3.91 -21.14 35.53
CA SER A 109 -4.72 -19.92 35.59
C SER A 109 -4.97 -19.37 34.18
N VAL A 110 -6.07 -18.63 34.01
CA VAL A 110 -6.44 -18.00 32.72
C VAL A 110 -5.30 -17.18 32.14
N VAL A 111 -4.58 -16.43 32.98
CA VAL A 111 -3.44 -15.59 32.57
C VAL A 111 -2.28 -16.43 32.05
N GLU A 112 -1.99 -17.56 32.69
CA GLU A 112 -0.93 -18.48 32.25
C GLU A 112 -1.32 -19.21 30.96
N ALA A 113 -2.58 -19.61 30.83
CA ALA A 113 -3.12 -20.19 29.61
C ALA A 113 -3.05 -19.21 28.43
N ILE A 114 -3.45 -17.95 28.64
CA ILE A 114 -3.31 -16.88 27.64
C ILE A 114 -1.86 -16.71 27.20
N LYS A 115 -0.90 -16.74 28.13
CA LYS A 115 0.53 -16.63 27.78
C LYS A 115 1.02 -17.77 26.90
N LEU A 116 0.49 -18.99 27.10
CA LEU A 116 0.80 -20.14 26.26
C LEU A 116 0.15 -20.02 24.89
N VAL A 117 -1.13 -19.65 24.82
CA VAL A 117 -1.85 -19.42 23.56
C VAL A 117 -1.16 -18.33 22.72
N CYS A 118 -0.69 -17.24 23.34
CA CYS A 118 0.05 -16.18 22.64
C CYS A 118 1.37 -16.65 22.00
N ARG A 119 1.90 -17.82 22.40
CA ARG A 119 3.11 -18.41 21.81
C ARG A 119 2.82 -19.30 20.61
N LEU A 120 1.55 -19.70 20.40
CA LEU A 120 1.14 -20.46 19.23
C LEU A 120 1.26 -19.60 17.98
N ASP A 121 1.73 -20.18 16.87
CA ASP A 121 1.96 -19.44 15.62
C ASP A 121 0.68 -18.76 15.10
N ALA A 122 -0.49 -19.39 15.32
CA ALA A 122 -1.80 -18.83 14.97
C ALA A 122 -2.13 -17.50 15.68
N TRP A 123 -1.59 -17.29 16.89
CA TRP A 123 -1.92 -16.15 17.76
C TRP A 123 -0.78 -15.17 17.97
N LYS A 124 0.46 -15.57 17.68
CA LYS A 124 1.65 -14.76 17.94
C LYS A 124 1.59 -13.39 17.25
N GLU A 125 1.16 -13.34 15.99
CA GLU A 125 1.03 -12.07 15.26
C GLU A 125 -0.21 -11.27 15.69
N LYS A 126 -1.33 -11.95 15.94
CA LYS A 126 -2.61 -11.32 16.34
C LYS A 126 -2.55 -10.70 17.73
N THR A 127 -1.79 -11.31 18.66
CA THR A 127 -1.68 -10.90 20.07
C THR A 127 -0.47 -10.00 20.34
N ALA A 128 0.55 -9.97 19.48
CA ALA A 128 1.75 -9.14 19.62
C ALA A 128 1.50 -7.66 19.96
N PRO A 129 0.50 -6.95 19.37
CA PRO A 129 0.26 -5.54 19.70
C PRO A 129 -0.57 -5.32 20.98
N MET A 130 -1.02 -6.39 21.66
CA MET A 130 -1.97 -6.33 22.76
C MET A 130 -1.31 -6.59 24.11
N LYS A 131 -1.81 -5.93 25.16
CA LYS A 131 -1.42 -6.23 26.55
C LYS A 131 -2.21 -7.45 27.04
N ILE A 132 -1.64 -8.22 27.96
CA ILE A 132 -2.30 -9.38 28.58
C ILE A 132 -3.65 -8.99 29.18
N SER A 133 -3.76 -7.82 29.82
CA SER A 133 -5.03 -7.33 30.38
C SER A 133 -6.12 -7.10 29.33
N ALA A 134 -5.76 -6.75 28.09
CA ALA A 134 -6.71 -6.64 26.99
C ALA A 134 -7.16 -8.03 26.50
N LEU A 135 -6.24 -8.99 26.46
CA LEU A 135 -6.54 -10.37 26.07
C LEU A 135 -7.43 -11.08 27.09
N GLU A 136 -7.22 -10.80 28.37
CA GLU A 136 -8.08 -11.27 29.45
C GLU A 136 -9.51 -10.73 29.31
N GLN A 137 -9.66 -9.43 28.97
CA GLN A 137 -10.97 -8.86 28.65
C GLN A 137 -11.61 -9.51 27.43
N HIS A 138 -10.83 -9.84 26.40
CA HIS A 138 -11.33 -10.56 25.22
C HIS A 138 -11.84 -11.95 25.58
N TYR A 139 -11.14 -12.68 26.44
CA TYR A 139 -11.55 -13.98 26.94
C TYR A 139 -12.88 -13.93 27.70
N TYR A 140 -13.02 -13.03 28.69
CA TYR A 140 -14.27 -12.93 29.46
C TYR A 140 -15.45 -12.35 28.65
N ARG A 141 -15.19 -11.40 27.75
CA ARG A 141 -16.25 -10.84 26.87
C ARG A 141 -16.72 -11.81 25.79
N ALA A 142 -15.95 -12.86 25.50
CA ALA A 142 -16.38 -13.96 24.63
C ALA A 142 -17.34 -14.91 25.37
N ASP A 143 -17.60 -14.69 26.66
CA ASP A 143 -18.56 -15.45 27.45
C ASP A 143 -19.93 -14.79 27.54
N MET A 144 -20.94 -15.43 26.94
CA MET A 144 -22.34 -15.00 27.04
C MET A 144 -22.89 -15.13 28.47
N ARG A 145 -22.20 -15.79 29.40
CA ARG A 145 -22.58 -15.82 30.83
C ARG A 145 -22.22 -14.54 31.58
N PHE A 146 -21.41 -13.67 30.99
CA PHE A 146 -20.93 -12.41 31.59
C PHE A 146 -21.40 -11.16 30.83
N ILE A 147 -22.47 -11.29 30.02
CA ILE A 147 -23.19 -10.19 29.37
C ILE A 147 -24.38 -9.78 30.25
#